data_AF-A0A971MVQ9-F1
#
_entry.id   AF-A0A971MVQ9-F1
#
_cell.length_a   1.000
_cell.length_b   1.000
_cell.length_c   1.000
_cell.angle_alpha   90.00
_cell.angle_beta   90.00
_cell.angle_gamma   90.00
#
_symmetry.space_group_name_H-M   'P 1'
#
loop_
_entity.id
_entity.type
_entity.pdbx_description
1 polymer ?
#
loop_
_entity_poly.entity_id
_entity_poly.type
_entity_poly.pdbx_seq_one_letter_code
_entity_poly.pdbx_strand_id
1 'polypeptide(L)'
;MNYKERYNSWIENEYFDEDTRKELVLIKDDEVEMEDRFYQDLQFGTAGLRGIIGAGTNRMNKYTVSLATQGLADTIKSYGQEAMDRGVAISHDVRHMSKEFSEITASVLAANGIKVYIHKGITPTPVLSYTIRKLNTISGVMITASHNPKQYNGYKAYWEEGSQILEDIADQILDNMSKVGGFENVKTMDFTEALESGIVEYIDPSVIEAYINDTLALAIEDENIDKDIKIVYSPLNGTGNKLVREVLEKRGFNNVYIVKEQENPDPDFTTVGYPNPEDPKAFKYSIELGKEVGADILMATDPDADRAAIEVRDENGEYVFLTGNKTGILLTNYILSRLEANGKLPEKGVIVKSIVTGNLPSKIAEKYGVEAIDVLTGFKNIYEPANIYDETKEKTFIFGFEESIGYSYGAHVRDKDAVSSIMMIAEMAAFYKKQGKTLLDVLNELYDEFDYYGERLISIVLEGLDGQALIKRIMEDYRANPIKEIGDIKLTQVVDYQNDETGLRKSNVLKYVYDDGSWYVVRPSGTEPKIKLYIYSVAKDVEAGDKKIDEIFQVAHKKIMDVK
;
A
#
# COMPACT_ATOMS: atom_id res chain seq x y z
N MET A 1 -1.91 -1.02 34.94
CA MET A 1 -2.63 0.24 35.20
C MET A 1 -3.92 0.22 34.40
N ASN A 2 -5.04 0.61 34.98
CA ASN A 2 -6.27 0.87 34.23
C ASN A 2 -6.13 2.17 33.40
N TYR A 3 -7.07 2.43 32.48
CA TYR A 3 -6.97 3.59 31.58
C TYR A 3 -6.98 4.94 32.32
N LYS A 4 -7.71 5.07 33.45
CA LYS A 4 -7.74 6.29 34.28
C LYS A 4 -6.41 6.57 34.96
N GLU A 5 -5.75 5.52 35.48
CA GLU A 5 -4.40 5.63 36.06
C GLU A 5 -3.39 6.08 35.01
N ARG A 6 -3.45 5.52 33.80
CA ARG A 6 -2.60 5.92 32.67
C ARG A 6 -2.85 7.39 32.27
N TYR A 7 -4.11 7.80 32.14
CA TYR A 7 -4.49 9.19 31.87
C TYR A 7 -3.93 10.16 32.93
N ASN A 8 -4.17 9.88 34.21
CA ASN A 8 -3.68 10.73 35.30
C ASN A 8 -2.15 10.81 35.31
N SER A 9 -1.46 9.69 35.02
CA SER A 9 0.01 9.69 34.95
C SER A 9 0.56 10.62 33.85
N TRP A 10 -0.19 10.84 32.77
CA TRP A 10 0.20 11.79 31.72
C TRP A 10 -0.06 13.25 32.12
N ILE A 11 -1.14 13.51 32.85
CA ILE A 11 -1.48 14.86 33.32
C ILE A 11 -0.56 15.31 34.47
N GLU A 12 -0.20 14.43 35.38
CA GLU A 12 0.56 14.78 36.58
C GLU A 12 2.08 14.79 36.36
N ASN A 13 2.56 14.17 35.28
CA ASN A 13 4.00 14.06 35.00
C ASN A 13 4.51 15.23 34.16
N GLU A 14 5.47 15.98 34.71
CA GLU A 14 6.11 17.14 34.08
C GLU A 14 6.90 16.81 32.80
N TYR A 15 7.25 15.53 32.58
CA TYR A 15 7.89 15.05 31.36
C TYR A 15 7.04 15.25 30.10
N PHE A 16 5.72 15.08 30.21
CA PHE A 16 4.83 15.40 29.10
C PHE A 16 4.82 16.92 28.88
N ASP A 17 4.71 17.43 27.66
CA ASP A 17 4.73 18.88 27.48
C ASP A 17 3.41 19.51 27.93
N GLU A 18 3.43 20.83 28.08
CA GLU A 18 2.26 21.57 28.56
C GLU A 18 1.07 21.44 27.59
N ASP A 19 1.32 21.39 26.28
CA ASP A 19 0.27 21.30 25.27
C ASP A 19 -0.41 19.92 25.26
N THR A 20 0.36 18.84 25.42
CA THR A 20 -0.13 17.46 25.61
C THR A 20 -1.01 17.39 26.85
N ARG A 21 -0.55 17.97 27.98
CA ARG A 21 -1.37 18.00 29.21
C ARG A 21 -2.64 18.84 29.03
N LYS A 22 -2.56 19.99 28.36
CA LYS A 22 -3.74 20.83 28.06
C LYS A 22 -4.75 20.07 27.19
N GLU A 23 -4.28 19.37 26.16
CA GLU A 23 -5.14 18.53 25.31
C GLU A 23 -5.89 17.49 26.15
N LEU A 24 -5.19 16.80 27.06
CA LEU A 24 -5.79 15.81 27.95
C LEU A 24 -6.80 16.40 28.94
N VAL A 25 -6.59 17.64 29.40
CA VAL A 25 -7.55 18.33 30.28
C VAL A 25 -8.88 18.61 29.56
N LEU A 26 -8.88 18.79 28.23
CA LEU A 26 -10.10 19.04 27.46
C LEU A 26 -11.05 17.84 27.42
N ILE A 27 -10.55 16.62 27.65
CA ILE A 27 -11.33 15.37 27.62
C ILE A 27 -11.60 14.80 29.02
N LYS A 28 -11.31 15.54 30.10
CA LYS A 28 -11.41 15.03 31.48
C LYS A 28 -12.81 14.51 31.85
N ASP A 29 -13.85 15.07 31.24
CA ASP A 29 -15.26 14.74 31.47
C ASP A 29 -15.83 13.85 30.34
N ASP A 30 -15.02 13.44 29.36
CA ASP A 30 -15.38 12.52 28.27
C ASP A 30 -14.76 11.14 28.52
N GLU A 31 -15.50 10.29 29.22
CA GLU A 31 -15.02 8.96 29.62
C GLU A 31 -14.74 8.04 28.42
N VAL A 32 -15.46 8.22 27.30
CA VAL A 32 -15.29 7.40 26.09
C VAL A 32 -13.98 7.76 25.39
N GLU A 33 -13.72 9.05 25.18
CA GLU A 33 -12.48 9.51 24.55
C GLU A 33 -11.26 9.23 25.45
N MET A 34 -11.41 9.35 26.77
CA MET A 34 -10.37 8.98 27.73
C MET A 34 -10.05 7.48 27.67
N GLU A 35 -11.07 6.62 27.68
CA GLU A 35 -10.88 5.18 27.57
C GLU A 35 -10.17 4.85 26.26
N ASP A 36 -10.67 5.33 25.11
CA ASP A 36 -10.09 5.03 23.79
C ASP A 36 -8.61 5.45 23.64
N ARG A 37 -8.19 6.54 24.30
CA ARG A 37 -6.80 7.01 24.29
C ARG A 37 -5.85 6.19 25.16
N PHE A 38 -6.34 5.49 26.18
CA PHE A 38 -5.50 4.92 27.24
C PHE A 38 -5.74 3.44 27.55
N TYR A 39 -6.77 2.80 26.98
CA TYR A 39 -7.08 1.38 27.23
C TYR A 39 -5.97 0.42 26.78
N GLN A 40 -5.18 0.83 25.78
CA GLN A 40 -4.01 0.09 25.31
C GLN A 40 -2.89 1.03 24.88
N ASP A 41 -1.78 0.44 24.45
CA ASP A 41 -0.69 1.15 23.78
C ASP A 41 -0.89 1.02 22.27
N LEU A 42 -0.51 2.04 21.52
CA LEU A 42 -0.59 2.00 20.07
C LEU A 42 0.34 0.89 19.57
N GLN A 43 -0.24 -0.14 18.94
CA GLN A 43 0.51 -1.32 18.57
C GLN A 43 1.42 -1.03 17.36
N PHE A 44 2.70 -1.39 17.50
CA PHE A 44 3.60 -1.51 16.36
C PHE A 44 3.22 -2.79 15.60
N GLY A 45 2.46 -2.60 14.53
CA GLY A 45 1.99 -3.68 13.69
C GLY A 45 3.10 -4.22 12.78
N THR A 46 2.70 -4.99 11.78
CA THR A 46 3.62 -5.76 10.93
C THR A 46 4.71 -4.96 10.21
N ALA A 47 4.58 -3.63 10.10
CA ALA A 47 5.59 -2.76 9.51
C ALA A 47 5.64 -1.36 10.16
N GLY A 48 5.12 -1.22 11.39
CA GLY A 48 5.16 0.05 12.13
C GLY A 48 3.82 0.50 12.73
N LEU A 49 3.71 1.80 13.00
CA LEU A 49 2.56 2.39 13.71
C LEU A 49 1.54 3.01 12.75
N ARG A 50 0.27 2.98 13.15
CA ARG A 50 -0.78 3.77 12.53
C ARG A 50 -1.86 4.08 13.55
N GLY A 51 -2.23 5.35 13.69
CA GLY A 51 -3.24 5.75 14.66
C GLY A 51 -3.69 7.18 14.48
N ILE A 52 -4.70 7.55 15.26
CA ILE A 52 -5.22 8.93 15.33
C ILE A 52 -4.17 9.80 16.03
N ILE A 53 -3.92 10.99 15.49
CA ILE A 53 -3.05 12.00 16.08
C ILE A 53 -3.70 12.51 17.38
N GLY A 54 -2.93 12.55 18.47
CA GLY A 54 -3.37 13.16 19.74
C GLY A 54 -2.61 12.67 20.96
N ALA A 55 -2.88 13.25 22.12
CA ALA A 55 -2.32 12.82 23.39
C ALA A 55 -2.93 11.49 23.85
N GLY A 56 -2.08 10.55 24.28
CA GLY A 56 -2.49 9.24 24.80
C GLY A 56 -1.55 8.11 24.40
N THR A 57 -1.64 6.97 25.11
CA THR A 57 -0.83 5.78 24.81
C THR A 57 -1.30 5.08 23.53
N ASN A 58 -2.58 5.17 23.19
CA ASN A 58 -3.19 4.65 21.96
C ASN A 58 -3.37 5.74 20.88
N ARG A 59 -2.37 6.62 20.72
CA ARG A 59 -2.39 7.71 19.75
C ARG A 59 -1.04 7.90 19.07
N MET A 60 -1.06 8.44 17.86
CA MET A 60 0.14 8.95 17.19
C MET A 60 0.50 10.31 17.80
N ASN A 61 1.63 10.37 18.49
CA ASN A 61 2.19 11.60 19.04
C ASN A 61 3.70 11.50 19.13
N LYS A 62 4.34 12.59 19.55
CA LYS A 62 5.80 12.63 19.65
C LYS A 62 6.37 11.54 20.56
N TYR A 63 5.66 11.13 21.61
CA TYR A 63 6.14 10.12 22.57
C TYR A 63 6.08 8.70 22.00
N THR A 64 4.97 8.34 21.35
CA THR A 64 4.82 7.02 20.73
C THR A 64 5.74 6.85 19.52
N VAL A 65 5.90 7.91 18.70
CA VAL A 65 6.89 7.93 17.60
C VAL A 65 8.32 7.85 18.13
N SER A 66 8.65 8.57 19.21
CA SER A 66 9.97 8.53 19.84
C SER A 66 10.30 7.14 20.38
N LEU A 67 9.34 6.48 21.05
CA LEU A 67 9.53 5.14 21.59
C LEU A 67 9.76 4.10 20.48
N ALA A 68 8.95 4.14 19.41
CA ALA A 68 9.16 3.25 18.26
C ALA A 68 10.52 3.49 17.60
N THR A 69 10.92 4.75 17.47
CA THR A 69 12.23 5.10 16.90
C THR A 69 13.38 4.66 17.81
N GLN A 70 13.24 4.74 19.13
CA GLN A 70 14.25 4.24 20.07
C GLN A 70 14.42 2.71 19.93
N GLY A 71 13.32 1.97 19.79
CA GLY A 71 13.38 0.54 19.52
C GLY A 71 14.04 0.21 18.18
N LEU A 72 13.76 0.97 17.12
CA LEU A 72 14.49 0.87 15.85
C LEU A 72 15.98 1.17 16.02
N ALA A 73 16.33 2.23 16.76
CA ALA A 73 17.70 2.63 17.00
C ALA A 73 18.49 1.53 17.74
N ASP A 74 17.91 0.95 18.78
CA ASP A 74 18.54 -0.13 19.55
C ASP A 74 18.62 -1.43 18.74
N THR A 75 17.68 -1.68 17.83
CA THR A 75 17.77 -2.75 16.85
C THR A 75 18.96 -2.53 15.92
N ILE A 76 19.08 -1.37 15.27
CA ILE A 76 20.20 -1.05 14.38
C ILE A 76 21.55 -1.18 15.10
N LYS A 77 21.67 -0.70 16.35
CA LYS A 77 22.91 -0.85 17.13
C LYS A 77 23.32 -2.31 17.35
N SER A 78 22.35 -3.22 17.45
CA SER A 78 22.65 -4.65 17.63
C SER A 78 23.34 -5.26 16.39
N TYR A 79 23.22 -4.63 15.22
CA TYR A 79 23.94 -4.96 13.98
C TYR A 79 25.32 -4.28 13.88
N GLY A 80 25.74 -3.52 14.90
CA GLY A 80 27.09 -2.96 15.02
C GLY A 80 27.27 -1.57 14.39
N GLN A 81 28.50 -1.06 14.50
CA GLN A 81 28.83 0.31 14.08
C GLN A 81 28.63 0.54 12.57
N GLU A 82 28.92 -0.46 11.74
CA GLU A 82 28.72 -0.36 10.28
C GLU A 82 27.25 -0.08 9.93
N ALA A 83 26.31 -0.74 10.60
CA ALA A 83 24.88 -0.47 10.42
C ALA A 83 24.50 0.95 10.85
N MET A 84 25.06 1.43 11.97
CA MET A 84 24.84 2.80 12.44
C MET A 84 25.40 3.86 11.47
N ASP A 85 26.56 3.59 10.86
CA ASP A 85 27.23 4.48 9.92
C ASP A 85 26.52 4.51 8.55
N ARG A 86 25.97 3.36 8.10
CA ARG A 86 25.08 3.28 6.92
C ARG A 86 23.81 4.12 7.12
N GLY A 87 23.31 4.20 8.35
CA GLY A 87 22.27 5.14 8.73
C GLY A 87 20.87 4.81 8.24
N VAL A 88 19.95 5.77 8.37
CA VAL A 88 18.52 5.62 8.08
C VAL A 88 18.03 6.71 7.13
N ALA A 89 17.31 6.33 6.08
CA ALA A 89 16.62 7.27 5.19
C ALA A 89 15.23 7.64 5.73
N ILE A 90 14.82 8.91 5.69
CA ILE A 90 13.52 9.36 6.21
C ILE A 90 12.77 10.20 5.17
N SER A 91 11.50 9.87 4.99
CA SER A 91 10.54 10.59 4.15
C SER A 91 9.22 10.78 4.87
N HIS A 92 8.40 11.71 4.40
CA HIS A 92 7.07 11.95 4.94
C HIS A 92 6.09 12.42 3.86
N ASP A 93 4.79 12.22 4.11
CA ASP A 93 3.72 12.70 3.25
C ASP A 93 3.19 14.08 3.65
N VAL A 94 2.03 14.45 3.11
CA VAL A 94 1.39 15.76 3.23
C VAL A 94 0.60 15.97 4.54
N ARG A 95 0.42 14.95 5.38
CA ARG A 95 -0.52 14.99 6.50
C ARG A 95 -0.06 15.91 7.64
N HIS A 96 -1.01 16.30 8.49
CA HIS A 96 -0.73 16.93 9.77
C HIS A 96 0.29 16.11 10.57
N MET A 97 1.26 16.78 11.19
CA MET A 97 2.35 16.19 11.97
C MET A 97 3.37 15.33 11.19
N SER A 98 3.22 15.14 9.87
CA SER A 98 4.14 14.27 9.11
C SER A 98 5.57 14.81 9.09
N LYS A 99 5.75 16.13 9.00
CA LYS A 99 7.06 16.79 9.07
C LYS A 99 7.63 16.74 10.47
N GLU A 100 6.81 17.00 11.47
CA GLU A 100 7.22 17.02 12.87
C GLU A 100 7.66 15.62 13.33
N PHE A 101 6.90 14.57 12.96
CA PHE A 101 7.26 13.19 13.28
C PHE A 101 8.51 12.72 12.52
N SER A 102 8.78 13.21 11.31
CA SER A 102 10.04 12.87 10.61
C SER A 102 11.25 13.53 11.29
N GLU A 103 11.13 14.77 11.75
CA GLU A 103 12.16 15.47 12.52
C GLU A 103 12.39 14.81 13.89
N ILE A 104 11.33 14.41 14.60
CA ILE A 104 11.42 13.63 15.86
C ILE A 104 12.14 12.30 15.63
N THR A 105 11.79 11.59 14.54
CA THR A 105 12.45 10.32 14.19
C THR A 105 13.95 10.55 13.96
N ALA A 106 14.33 11.59 13.21
CA ALA A 106 15.72 11.95 12.98
C ALA A 106 16.46 12.31 14.29
N SER A 107 15.84 13.10 15.16
CA SER A 107 16.38 13.51 16.46
C SER A 107 16.69 12.34 17.38
N VAL A 108 15.80 11.34 17.45
CA VAL A 108 16.02 10.15 18.27
C VAL A 108 17.15 9.30 17.71
N LEU A 109 17.17 9.05 16.40
CA LEU A 109 18.25 8.29 15.75
C LEU A 109 19.62 8.98 15.93
N ALA A 110 19.68 10.29 15.73
CA ALA A 110 20.89 11.08 15.87
C ALA A 110 21.43 11.07 17.31
N ALA A 111 20.57 11.21 18.32
CA ALA A 111 20.95 11.10 19.73
C ALA A 111 21.48 9.71 20.12
N ASN A 112 21.17 8.70 19.30
CA ASN A 112 21.68 7.35 19.42
C ASN A 112 22.96 7.10 18.61
N GLY A 113 23.51 8.14 17.95
CA GLY A 113 24.74 8.08 17.16
C GLY A 113 24.58 7.45 15.78
N ILE A 114 23.34 7.35 15.27
CA ILE A 114 23.04 6.75 13.98
C ILE A 114 22.99 7.85 12.92
N LYS A 115 23.64 7.63 11.77
CA LYS A 115 23.58 8.55 10.62
C LYS A 115 22.13 8.64 10.10
N VAL A 116 21.68 9.85 9.75
CA VAL A 116 20.33 10.05 9.21
C VAL A 116 20.39 10.83 7.91
N TYR A 117 19.65 10.36 6.91
CA TYR A 117 19.42 11.01 5.63
C TYR A 117 17.93 11.37 5.53
N ILE A 118 17.60 12.65 5.49
CA ILE A 118 16.19 13.11 5.47
C ILE A 118 15.87 13.89 4.20
N HIS A 119 14.73 13.60 3.57
CA HIS A 119 14.25 14.40 2.44
C HIS A 119 13.76 15.77 2.92
N LYS A 120 14.02 16.83 2.14
CA LYS A 120 13.69 18.23 2.52
C LYS A 120 12.19 18.54 2.60
N GLY A 121 11.35 17.70 2.03
CA GLY A 121 9.91 17.91 2.02
C GLY A 121 9.16 16.65 1.66
N ILE A 122 7.88 16.83 1.35
CA ILE A 122 6.97 15.73 1.02
C ILE A 122 7.56 14.87 -0.11
N THR A 123 7.58 13.56 0.10
CA THR A 123 8.27 12.62 -0.80
C THR A 123 7.47 11.33 -0.88
N PRO A 124 7.21 10.77 -2.09
CA PRO A 124 6.50 9.50 -2.23
C PRO A 124 7.17 8.32 -1.51
N THR A 125 6.35 7.38 -1.04
CA THR A 125 6.78 6.06 -0.54
C THR A 125 7.78 5.35 -1.47
N PRO A 126 7.55 5.24 -2.80
CA PRO A 126 8.52 4.58 -3.69
C PRO A 126 9.90 5.26 -3.73
N VAL A 127 9.96 6.59 -3.53
CA VAL A 127 11.24 7.32 -3.50
C VAL A 127 12.02 7.02 -2.22
N LEU A 128 11.36 6.81 -1.08
CA LEU A 128 12.05 6.33 0.13
C LEU A 128 12.67 4.95 -0.13
N SER A 129 11.87 4.02 -0.67
CA SER A 129 12.32 2.67 -1.01
C SER A 129 13.54 2.69 -1.95
N TYR A 130 13.51 3.55 -2.97
CA TYR A 130 14.64 3.79 -3.86
C TYR A 130 15.86 4.39 -3.13
N THR A 131 15.63 5.39 -2.26
CA THR A 131 16.67 6.10 -1.51
C THR A 131 17.47 5.14 -0.64
N ILE A 132 16.80 4.23 0.06
CA ILE A 132 17.44 3.23 0.92
C ILE A 132 18.48 2.43 0.13
N ARG A 133 18.07 1.93 -1.04
CA ARG A 133 18.93 1.14 -1.94
C ARG A 133 20.04 2.01 -2.55
N LYS A 134 19.72 3.24 -2.95
CA LYS A 134 20.66 4.15 -3.61
C LYS A 134 21.78 4.61 -2.69
N LEU A 135 21.46 4.89 -1.43
CA LEU A 135 22.40 5.34 -0.40
C LEU A 135 22.97 4.18 0.43
N ASN A 136 22.48 2.95 0.21
CA ASN A 136 22.83 1.76 0.97
C ASN A 136 22.62 1.94 2.49
N THR A 137 21.52 2.58 2.88
CA THR A 137 21.16 2.73 4.30
C THR A 137 20.77 1.38 4.90
N ILE A 138 20.92 1.20 6.22
CA ILE A 138 20.49 -0.05 6.87
C ILE A 138 18.96 -0.12 6.97
N SER A 139 18.29 1.03 7.04
CA SER A 139 16.85 1.11 7.24
C SER A 139 16.28 2.38 6.61
N GLY A 140 14.96 2.50 6.61
CA GLY A 140 14.28 3.75 6.34
C GLY A 140 12.92 3.87 7.04
N VAL A 141 12.43 5.10 7.16
CA VAL A 141 11.14 5.41 7.80
C VAL A 141 10.31 6.32 6.90
N MET A 142 9.09 5.89 6.58
CA MET A 142 8.08 6.71 5.91
C MET A 142 7.02 7.14 6.92
N ILE A 143 6.90 8.45 7.14
CA ILE A 143 5.82 9.00 7.94
C ILE A 143 4.59 9.25 7.05
N THR A 144 3.61 8.36 7.15
CA THR A 144 2.36 8.43 6.40
C THR A 144 1.32 7.45 6.93
N ALA A 145 0.04 7.81 6.81
CA ALA A 145 -1.08 6.87 6.92
C ALA A 145 -1.72 6.50 5.56
N SER A 146 -0.97 6.63 4.46
CA SER A 146 -1.41 6.35 3.08
C SER A 146 -2.69 7.09 2.73
N HIS A 147 -3.82 6.40 2.60
CA HIS A 147 -5.12 6.95 2.22
C HIS A 147 -6.09 7.16 3.40
N ASN A 148 -5.66 6.94 4.65
CA ASN A 148 -6.52 7.12 5.81
C ASN A 148 -7.05 8.57 5.94
N PRO A 149 -8.15 8.82 6.68
CA PRO A 149 -8.64 10.17 6.94
C PRO A 149 -7.60 11.09 7.61
N LYS A 150 -7.80 12.40 7.55
CA LYS A 150 -6.84 13.42 7.99
C LYS A 150 -6.38 13.33 9.44
N GLN A 151 -7.20 12.79 10.34
CA GLN A 151 -6.85 12.63 11.75
C GLN A 151 -5.83 11.51 11.99
N TYR A 152 -5.56 10.67 10.98
CA TYR A 152 -4.58 9.59 11.08
C TYR A 152 -3.22 10.01 10.55
N ASN A 153 -2.18 9.53 11.24
CA ASN A 153 -0.83 9.47 10.71
C ASN A 153 -0.24 8.06 10.98
N GLY A 154 0.96 7.80 10.48
CA GLY A 154 1.61 6.52 10.63
C GLY A 154 3.12 6.62 10.50
N TYR A 155 3.77 5.54 10.90
CA TYR A 155 5.21 5.32 10.87
C TYR A 155 5.41 3.97 10.21
N LYS A 156 5.93 3.93 8.98
CA LYS A 156 6.25 2.68 8.28
C LYS A 156 7.77 2.48 8.32
N ALA A 157 8.22 1.34 8.84
CA ALA A 157 9.62 0.96 8.89
C ALA A 157 10.00 0.07 7.70
N TYR A 158 11.18 0.33 7.15
CA TYR A 158 11.82 -0.39 6.04
C TYR A 158 13.18 -0.91 6.50
N TRP A 159 13.66 -1.96 5.84
CA TRP A 159 15.03 -2.47 6.05
C TRP A 159 15.92 -2.23 4.83
N GLU A 160 17.12 -2.80 4.81
CA GLU A 160 18.16 -2.47 3.84
C GLU A 160 17.84 -2.84 2.40
N GLU A 161 16.93 -3.79 2.17
CA GLU A 161 16.48 -4.14 0.83
C GLU A 161 15.67 -3.00 0.20
N GLY A 162 15.14 -2.08 1.01
CA GLY A 162 14.22 -1.01 0.60
C GLY A 162 12.75 -1.43 0.61
N SER A 163 12.42 -2.64 1.06
CA SER A 163 11.05 -3.09 1.34
C SER A 163 10.65 -2.84 2.80
N GLN A 164 9.35 -2.75 3.07
CA GLN A 164 8.84 -2.72 4.44
C GLN A 164 9.32 -3.95 5.21
N ILE A 165 9.60 -3.78 6.50
CA ILE A 165 10.12 -4.85 7.36
C ILE A 165 9.19 -6.07 7.42
N LEU A 166 9.81 -7.24 7.50
CA LEU A 166 9.14 -8.50 7.78
C LEU A 166 9.10 -8.76 9.29
N GLU A 167 8.46 -9.85 9.70
CA GLU A 167 8.16 -10.16 11.10
C GLU A 167 9.42 -10.30 11.98
N ASP A 168 10.51 -10.82 11.42
CA ASP A 168 11.80 -11.01 12.11
C ASP A 168 12.45 -9.70 12.56
N ILE A 169 12.38 -8.65 11.75
CA ILE A 169 12.86 -7.31 12.14
C ILE A 169 11.82 -6.61 13.02
N ALA A 170 10.53 -6.76 12.74
CA ALA A 170 9.47 -6.17 13.55
C ALA A 170 9.50 -6.67 15.00
N ASP A 171 9.72 -7.97 15.20
CA ASP A 171 9.83 -8.59 16.53
C ASP A 171 11.05 -8.08 17.30
N GLN A 172 12.19 -7.87 16.61
CA GLN A 172 13.37 -7.27 17.24
C GLN A 172 13.12 -5.83 17.68
N ILE A 173 12.45 -5.03 16.84
CA ILE A 173 12.07 -3.65 17.20
C ILE A 173 11.14 -3.66 18.40
N LEU A 174 10.10 -4.51 18.39
CA LEU A 174 9.16 -4.66 19.50
C LEU A 174 9.85 -5.08 20.82
N ASP A 175 10.73 -6.07 20.76
CA ASP A 175 11.51 -6.53 21.90
C ASP A 175 12.39 -5.41 22.46
N ASN A 176 13.06 -4.65 21.61
CA ASN A 176 13.86 -3.49 22.01
C ASN A 176 13.02 -2.34 22.56
N MET A 177 11.87 -2.02 21.94
CA MET A 177 10.91 -1.03 22.45
C MET A 177 10.46 -1.39 23.88
N SER A 178 10.18 -2.67 24.14
CA SER A 178 9.72 -3.13 25.46
C SER A 178 10.76 -2.95 26.57
N LYS A 179 12.06 -2.93 26.21
CA LYS A 179 13.19 -2.79 27.13
C LYS A 179 13.54 -1.34 27.47
N VAL A 180 13.00 -0.36 26.74
CA VAL A 180 13.26 1.08 27.00
C VAL A 180 12.77 1.50 28.38
N GLY A 181 11.68 0.88 28.86
CA GLY A 181 11.20 1.06 30.24
C GLY A 181 10.49 2.38 30.53
N GLY A 182 10.13 3.17 29.52
CA GLY A 182 9.40 4.43 29.67
C GLY A 182 9.72 5.44 28.57
N PHE A 183 8.88 6.46 28.40
CA PHE A 183 9.11 7.52 27.40
C PHE A 183 10.32 8.40 27.80
N GLU A 184 10.50 8.63 29.09
CA GLU A 184 11.57 9.42 29.68
C GLU A 184 12.99 8.86 29.43
N ASN A 185 13.09 7.59 29.07
CA ASN A 185 14.36 6.93 28.77
C ASN A 185 14.73 7.01 27.27
N VAL A 186 13.86 7.55 26.42
CA VAL A 186 14.17 7.76 25.00
C VAL A 186 15.23 8.86 24.87
N LYS A 187 16.30 8.57 24.13
CA LYS A 187 17.33 9.56 23.83
C LYS A 187 16.85 10.45 22.69
N THR A 188 17.03 11.76 22.87
CA THR A 188 16.72 12.75 21.84
C THR A 188 17.73 13.89 21.91
N MET A 189 17.92 14.56 20.78
CA MET A 189 18.68 15.81 20.66
C MET A 189 17.91 16.79 19.79
N ASP A 190 18.29 18.07 19.81
CA ASP A 190 17.65 19.06 18.94
C ASP A 190 17.94 18.75 17.46
N PHE A 191 16.92 18.88 16.60
CA PHE A 191 17.05 18.57 15.18
C PHE A 191 18.01 19.53 14.45
N THR A 192 18.04 20.80 14.84
CA THR A 192 18.96 21.80 14.27
C THR A 192 20.39 21.49 14.68
N GLU A 193 20.62 21.16 15.95
CA GLU A 193 21.94 20.70 16.42
C GLU A 193 22.40 19.42 15.69
N ALA A 194 21.47 18.49 15.44
CA ALA A 194 21.77 17.26 14.72
C ALA A 194 22.15 17.52 13.25
N LEU A 195 21.51 18.48 12.59
CA LEU A 195 21.87 18.96 11.25
C LEU A 195 23.23 19.66 11.24
N GLU A 196 23.48 20.57 12.19
CA GLU A 196 24.74 21.32 12.30
C GLU A 196 25.94 20.40 12.59
N SER A 197 25.72 19.33 13.35
CA SER A 197 26.74 18.31 13.64
C SER A 197 27.06 17.40 12.44
N GLY A 198 26.20 17.37 11.42
CA GLY A 198 26.31 16.47 10.27
C GLY A 198 25.87 15.03 10.54
N ILE A 199 25.32 14.71 11.72
CA ILE A 199 24.73 13.39 11.98
C ILE A 199 23.44 13.23 11.17
N VAL A 200 22.63 14.29 11.06
CA VAL A 200 21.51 14.38 10.14
C VAL A 200 21.94 15.17 8.91
N GLU A 201 21.68 14.65 7.73
CA GLU A 201 21.92 15.34 6.46
C GLU A 201 20.68 15.33 5.58
N TYR A 202 20.48 16.42 4.84
CA TYR A 202 19.48 16.42 3.79
C TYR A 202 19.95 15.58 2.60
N ILE A 203 19.06 14.75 2.08
CA ILE A 203 19.33 13.94 0.90
C ILE A 203 19.60 14.84 -0.32
N ASP A 204 20.63 14.49 -1.08
CA ASP A 204 21.00 15.20 -2.29
C ASP A 204 19.91 15.03 -3.38
N PRO A 205 19.47 16.10 -4.06
CA PRO A 205 18.45 16.03 -5.11
C PRO A 205 18.79 15.05 -6.26
N SER A 206 20.06 14.74 -6.49
CA SER A 206 20.49 13.74 -7.48
C SER A 206 19.93 12.33 -7.22
N VAL A 207 19.52 12.00 -5.99
CA VAL A 207 18.83 10.75 -5.69
C VAL A 207 17.46 10.71 -6.36
N ILE A 208 16.71 11.82 -6.34
CA ILE A 208 15.42 11.94 -7.01
C ILE A 208 15.60 11.94 -8.52
N GLU A 209 16.63 12.62 -9.04
CA GLU A 209 16.96 12.57 -10.47
C GLU A 209 17.31 11.15 -10.93
N ALA A 210 18.07 10.41 -10.13
CA ALA A 210 18.40 9.01 -10.39
C ALA A 210 17.14 8.13 -10.38
N TYR A 211 16.24 8.32 -9.42
CA TYR A 211 14.94 7.65 -9.40
C TYR A 211 14.12 7.90 -10.66
N ILE A 212 14.04 9.17 -11.12
CA ILE A 212 13.33 9.53 -12.35
C ILE A 212 13.96 8.83 -13.56
N ASN A 213 15.29 8.82 -13.66
CA ASN A 213 15.99 8.18 -14.77
C ASN A 213 15.77 6.67 -14.80
N ASP A 214 15.84 6.01 -13.65
CA ASP A 214 15.58 4.57 -13.53
C ASP A 214 14.11 4.25 -13.81
N THR A 215 13.18 5.11 -13.41
CA THR A 215 11.75 5.02 -13.78
C THR A 215 11.58 5.12 -15.29
N LEU A 216 12.18 6.12 -15.94
CA LEU A 216 12.11 6.29 -17.40
C LEU A 216 12.71 5.10 -18.16
N ALA A 217 13.76 4.48 -17.62
CA ALA A 217 14.38 3.30 -18.19
C ALA A 217 13.47 2.06 -18.22
N LEU A 218 12.36 2.06 -17.47
CA LEU A 218 11.34 1.02 -17.53
C LEU A 218 10.47 1.10 -18.80
N ALA A 219 10.47 2.20 -19.54
CA ALA A 219 9.70 2.30 -20.78
C ALA A 219 9.92 1.09 -21.70
N ILE A 220 8.84 0.44 -22.15
CA ILE A 220 8.92 -0.71 -23.06
C ILE A 220 8.79 -0.22 -24.50
N GLU A 221 7.87 0.70 -24.74
CA GLU A 221 7.58 1.34 -26.02
C GLU A 221 7.79 2.86 -25.96
N ASP A 222 8.32 3.41 -27.05
CA ASP A 222 8.43 4.88 -27.21
C ASP A 222 7.94 5.36 -28.57
N GLU A 223 8.27 4.63 -29.65
CA GLU A 223 7.83 4.96 -31.01
C GLU A 223 6.41 4.46 -31.33
N ASN A 224 5.97 3.37 -30.71
CA ASN A 224 4.70 2.70 -31.01
C ASN A 224 3.53 3.15 -30.13
N ILE A 225 3.59 4.36 -29.57
CA ILE A 225 2.54 4.90 -28.71
C ILE A 225 1.99 6.21 -29.26
N ASP A 226 0.72 6.50 -28.96
CA ASP A 226 0.08 7.78 -29.29
C ASP A 226 0.35 8.81 -28.17
N LYS A 227 1.33 9.69 -28.39
CA LYS A 227 1.71 10.76 -27.45
C LYS A 227 0.65 11.86 -27.33
N ASP A 228 -0.33 11.90 -28.23
CA ASP A 228 -1.46 12.84 -28.19
C ASP A 228 -2.61 12.33 -27.29
N ILE A 229 -2.48 11.15 -26.66
CA ILE A 229 -3.40 10.69 -25.63
C ILE A 229 -3.65 11.78 -24.57
N LYS A 230 -4.93 12.01 -24.26
CA LYS A 230 -5.35 13.01 -23.28
C LYS A 230 -5.53 12.33 -21.94
N ILE A 231 -4.75 12.80 -20.96
CA ILE A 231 -4.69 12.24 -19.63
C ILE A 231 -5.19 13.29 -18.64
N VAL A 232 -6.16 12.95 -17.81
CA VAL A 232 -6.43 13.71 -16.59
C VAL A 232 -5.76 13.02 -15.42
N TYR A 233 -5.01 13.78 -14.63
CA TYR A 233 -4.32 13.26 -13.46
C TYR A 233 -4.69 14.03 -12.21
N SER A 234 -5.05 13.30 -11.15
CA SER A 234 -5.21 13.82 -9.80
C SER A 234 -4.20 13.19 -8.84
N PRO A 235 -3.36 13.99 -8.17
CA PRO A 235 -2.50 13.48 -7.11
C PRO A 235 -3.25 13.37 -5.76
N LEU A 236 -4.57 13.67 -5.71
CA LEU A 236 -5.37 13.76 -4.48
C LEU A 236 -4.68 14.56 -3.37
N ASN A 237 -4.12 15.73 -3.75
CA ASN A 237 -3.35 16.60 -2.87
C ASN A 237 -2.08 15.93 -2.27
N GLY A 238 -1.62 14.82 -2.85
CA GLY A 238 -0.53 13.97 -2.37
C GLY A 238 0.84 14.27 -2.94
N THR A 239 1.81 13.43 -2.56
CA THR A 239 3.23 13.55 -2.93
C THR A 239 3.52 13.23 -4.40
N GLY A 240 2.63 12.52 -5.09
CA GLY A 240 2.83 12.04 -6.46
C GLY A 240 2.83 13.14 -7.54
N ASN A 241 2.34 14.35 -7.24
CA ASN A 241 2.10 15.40 -8.24
C ASN A 241 3.31 15.69 -9.14
N LYS A 242 4.41 16.15 -8.53
CA LYS A 242 5.58 16.64 -9.28
C LYS A 242 6.25 15.53 -10.09
N LEU A 243 6.47 14.36 -9.49
CA LEU A 243 7.20 13.27 -10.13
C LEU A 243 6.41 12.63 -11.27
N VAL A 244 5.10 12.41 -11.10
CA VAL A 244 4.26 11.88 -12.19
C VAL A 244 4.26 12.83 -13.38
N ARG A 245 4.09 14.14 -13.15
CA ARG A 245 4.12 15.15 -14.23
C ARG A 245 5.47 15.16 -14.94
N GLU A 246 6.56 15.17 -14.19
CA GLU A 246 7.90 15.20 -14.75
C GLU A 246 8.22 13.94 -15.57
N VAL A 247 7.85 12.76 -15.07
CA VAL A 247 8.05 11.49 -15.79
C VAL A 247 7.20 11.46 -17.07
N LEU A 248 5.92 11.83 -17.01
CA LEU A 248 5.06 11.87 -18.19
C LEU A 248 5.54 12.90 -19.23
N GLU A 249 5.96 14.08 -18.79
CA GLU A 249 6.53 15.11 -19.65
C GLU A 249 7.83 14.64 -20.33
N LYS A 250 8.74 14.02 -19.58
CA LYS A 250 9.98 13.44 -20.15
C LYS A 250 9.72 12.29 -21.11
N ARG A 251 8.60 11.57 -20.93
CA ARG A 251 8.08 10.58 -21.89
C ARG A 251 7.35 11.24 -23.07
N GLY A 252 7.22 12.56 -23.14
CA GLY A 252 6.60 13.27 -24.26
C GLY A 252 5.07 13.30 -24.25
N PHE A 253 4.42 12.96 -23.14
CA PHE A 253 2.98 13.12 -22.98
C PHE A 253 2.67 14.59 -22.63
N ASN A 254 2.29 15.38 -23.64
CA ASN A 254 2.06 16.81 -23.47
C ASN A 254 0.60 17.17 -23.12
N ASN A 255 -0.34 16.25 -23.33
CA ASN A 255 -1.77 16.44 -23.06
C ASN A 255 -2.16 15.91 -21.68
N VAL A 256 -1.41 16.31 -20.65
CA VAL A 256 -1.66 15.94 -19.25
C VAL A 256 -2.34 17.12 -18.52
N TYR A 257 -3.58 16.92 -18.11
CA TYR A 257 -4.41 17.91 -17.44
C TYR A 257 -4.51 17.58 -15.95
N ILE A 258 -4.12 18.51 -15.09
CA ILE A 258 -4.13 18.31 -13.64
C ILE A 258 -5.44 18.81 -13.06
N VAL A 259 -6.06 18.00 -12.20
CA VAL A 259 -7.23 18.42 -11.42
C VAL A 259 -6.81 19.54 -10.47
N LYS A 260 -7.29 20.77 -10.74
CA LYS A 260 -6.77 21.98 -10.10
C LYS A 260 -7.02 22.01 -8.60
N GLU A 261 -8.19 21.53 -8.18
CA GLU A 261 -8.64 21.44 -6.80
C GLU A 261 -7.81 20.46 -5.97
N GLN A 262 -7.18 19.49 -6.64
CA GLN A 262 -6.41 18.42 -6.03
C GLN A 262 -4.91 18.56 -6.31
N GLU A 263 -4.45 19.65 -6.95
CA GLU A 263 -3.06 19.84 -7.39
C GLU A 263 -2.10 20.05 -6.20
N ASN A 264 -2.41 20.98 -5.30
CA ASN A 264 -1.47 21.38 -4.25
C ASN A 264 -1.65 20.54 -2.97
N PRO A 265 -0.57 20.33 -2.18
CA PRO A 265 -0.67 19.63 -0.91
C PRO A 265 -1.72 20.25 0.02
N ASP A 266 -2.59 19.39 0.55
CA ASP A 266 -3.65 19.75 1.50
C ASP A 266 -3.79 18.64 2.55
N PRO A 267 -3.32 18.85 3.80
CA PRO A 267 -3.41 17.86 4.87
C PRO A 267 -4.85 17.57 5.32
N ASP A 268 -5.81 18.44 5.01
CA ASP A 268 -7.21 18.24 5.35
C ASP A 268 -7.97 17.41 4.31
N PHE A 269 -7.36 17.15 3.15
CA PHE A 269 -7.96 16.46 2.01
C PHE A 269 -9.35 17.03 1.67
N THR A 270 -9.47 18.35 1.60
CA THR A 270 -10.74 19.10 1.59
C THR A 270 -11.71 18.67 0.49
N THR A 271 -11.19 18.16 -0.63
CA THR A 271 -11.98 17.75 -1.80
C THR A 271 -12.65 16.38 -1.66
N VAL A 272 -12.11 15.48 -0.83
CA VAL A 272 -12.52 14.06 -0.77
C VAL A 272 -12.73 13.54 0.66
N GLY A 273 -12.06 14.11 1.65
CA GLY A 273 -12.05 13.70 3.07
C GLY A 273 -11.34 12.37 3.34
N TYR A 274 -11.57 11.38 2.48
CA TYR A 274 -10.90 10.09 2.45
C TYR A 274 -10.17 9.95 1.10
N PRO A 275 -8.85 10.24 1.04
CA PRO A 275 -8.09 10.30 -0.20
C PRO A 275 -7.68 8.91 -0.70
N ASN A 276 -8.65 8.01 -0.87
CA ASN A 276 -8.43 6.67 -1.38
C ASN A 276 -8.89 6.59 -2.85
N PRO A 277 -7.98 6.44 -3.83
CA PRO A 277 -8.36 6.32 -5.22
C PRO A 277 -9.08 4.99 -5.57
N GLU A 278 -9.20 4.04 -4.63
CA GLU A 278 -10.12 2.89 -4.78
C GLU A 278 -11.60 3.28 -4.66
N ASP A 279 -11.93 4.42 -4.04
CA ASP A 279 -13.30 4.93 -3.95
C ASP A 279 -13.61 5.76 -5.19
N PRO A 280 -14.61 5.39 -6.03
CA PRO A 280 -14.99 6.18 -7.21
C PRO A 280 -15.33 7.65 -6.91
N LYS A 281 -15.70 7.99 -5.66
CA LYS A 281 -15.89 9.40 -5.25
C LYS A 281 -14.64 10.24 -5.39
N ALA A 282 -13.45 9.65 -5.31
CA ALA A 282 -12.18 10.35 -5.50
C ALA A 282 -12.04 10.91 -6.92
N PHE A 283 -12.74 10.33 -7.90
CA PHE A 283 -12.68 10.73 -9.30
C PHE A 283 -13.66 11.83 -9.69
N LYS A 284 -14.50 12.33 -8.78
CA LYS A 284 -15.53 13.34 -9.12
C LYS A 284 -14.97 14.51 -9.94
N TYR A 285 -13.91 15.15 -9.47
CA TYR A 285 -13.27 16.28 -10.17
C TYR A 285 -12.53 15.85 -11.44
N SER A 286 -11.92 14.67 -11.42
CA SER A 286 -11.28 14.08 -12.61
C SER A 286 -12.29 13.84 -13.73
N ILE A 287 -13.50 13.36 -13.42
CA ILE A 287 -14.58 13.12 -14.38
C ILE A 287 -15.07 14.44 -14.98
N GLU A 288 -15.28 15.46 -14.15
CA GLU A 288 -15.70 16.80 -14.60
C GLU A 288 -14.69 17.37 -15.60
N LEU A 289 -13.40 17.40 -15.23
CA LEU A 289 -12.32 17.85 -16.11
C LEU A 289 -12.16 16.95 -17.35
N GLY A 290 -12.29 15.64 -17.16
CA GLY A 290 -12.22 14.65 -18.24
C GLY A 290 -13.28 14.87 -19.30
N LYS A 291 -14.51 15.21 -18.92
CA LYS A 291 -15.58 15.56 -19.87
C LYS A 291 -15.30 16.88 -20.58
N GLU A 292 -14.73 17.87 -19.89
CA GLU A 292 -14.36 19.17 -20.48
C GLU A 292 -13.28 19.04 -21.56
N VAL A 293 -12.19 18.31 -21.27
CA VAL A 293 -11.05 18.20 -22.20
C VAL A 293 -11.18 17.04 -23.18
N GLY A 294 -12.14 16.15 -22.95
CA GLY A 294 -12.33 14.91 -23.69
C GLY A 294 -11.17 13.93 -23.47
N ALA A 295 -10.83 13.67 -22.21
CA ALA A 295 -9.73 12.77 -21.85
C ALA A 295 -10.00 11.33 -22.28
N ASP A 296 -8.95 10.58 -22.60
CA ASP A 296 -9.05 9.15 -22.92
C ASP A 296 -9.01 8.30 -21.63
N ILE A 297 -8.25 8.78 -20.64
CA ILE A 297 -8.02 8.12 -19.37
C ILE A 297 -7.92 9.14 -18.23
N LEU A 298 -8.53 8.80 -17.10
CA LEU A 298 -8.40 9.50 -15.83
C LEU A 298 -7.52 8.65 -14.92
N MET A 299 -6.60 9.28 -14.20
CA MET A 299 -5.70 8.59 -13.30
C MET A 299 -5.60 9.32 -11.96
N ALA A 300 -5.51 8.57 -10.86
CA ALA A 300 -5.34 9.13 -9.52
C ALA A 300 -4.33 8.33 -8.68
N THR A 301 -3.56 9.04 -7.85
CA THR A 301 -2.70 8.42 -6.83
C THR A 301 -3.13 8.78 -5.43
N ASP A 302 -2.83 7.93 -4.45
CA ASP A 302 -3.08 8.22 -3.04
C ASP A 302 -2.01 9.18 -2.46
N PRO A 303 -2.19 9.70 -1.22
CA PRO A 303 -1.36 10.77 -0.68
C PRO A 303 0.14 10.49 -0.60
N ASP A 304 0.54 9.24 -0.40
CA ASP A 304 1.94 8.80 -0.37
C ASP A 304 2.42 8.17 -1.69
N ALA A 305 1.55 8.15 -2.71
CA ALA A 305 1.80 7.69 -4.07
C ALA A 305 2.38 6.26 -4.13
N ASP A 306 1.81 5.37 -3.33
CA ASP A 306 2.03 3.92 -3.40
C ASP A 306 0.89 3.21 -4.15
N ARG A 307 -0.20 3.90 -4.50
CA ARG A 307 -1.33 3.35 -5.27
C ARG A 307 -1.69 4.17 -6.49
N ALA A 308 -2.23 3.51 -7.51
CA ALA A 308 -2.73 4.13 -8.73
C ALA A 308 -4.08 3.54 -9.14
N ALA A 309 -5.12 4.36 -9.30
CA ALA A 309 -6.39 3.94 -9.88
C ALA A 309 -6.65 4.66 -11.20
N ILE A 310 -7.48 4.06 -12.05
CA ILE A 310 -7.85 4.63 -13.34
C ILE A 310 -9.33 4.49 -13.67
N GLU A 311 -9.83 5.44 -14.44
CA GLU A 311 -11.09 5.33 -15.17
C GLU A 311 -10.83 5.54 -16.65
N VAL A 312 -11.50 4.76 -17.49
CA VAL A 312 -11.31 4.76 -18.94
C VAL A 312 -12.59 5.21 -19.62
N ARG A 313 -12.45 6.04 -20.66
CA ARG A 313 -13.60 6.55 -21.39
C ARG A 313 -14.24 5.45 -22.24
N ASP A 314 -15.56 5.29 -22.14
CA ASP A 314 -16.35 4.38 -22.95
C ASP A 314 -16.84 5.02 -24.27
N GLU A 315 -17.56 4.24 -25.07
CA GLU A 315 -18.14 4.69 -26.36
C GLU A 315 -19.20 5.80 -26.21
N ASN A 316 -19.84 5.91 -25.04
CA ASN A 316 -20.83 6.94 -24.73
C ASN A 316 -20.17 8.23 -24.22
N GLY A 317 -18.85 8.20 -24.01
CA GLY A 317 -18.08 9.30 -23.45
C GLY A 317 -18.14 9.41 -21.93
N GLU A 318 -18.67 8.38 -21.25
CA GLU A 318 -18.66 8.23 -19.80
C GLU A 318 -17.37 7.53 -19.35
N TYR A 319 -17.04 7.62 -18.06
CA TYR A 319 -15.82 7.04 -17.50
C TYR A 319 -16.14 5.80 -16.67
N VAL A 320 -15.47 4.70 -16.98
CA VAL A 320 -15.64 3.40 -16.35
C VAL A 320 -14.44 3.13 -15.44
N PHE A 321 -14.71 2.96 -14.16
CA PHE A 321 -13.70 2.60 -13.16
C PHE A 321 -13.15 1.20 -13.40
N LEU A 322 -11.82 1.09 -13.48
CA LEU A 322 -11.12 -0.18 -13.53
C LEU A 322 -10.57 -0.52 -12.15
N THR A 323 -11.06 -1.61 -11.60
CA THR A 323 -10.56 -2.21 -10.35
C THR A 323 -9.06 -2.53 -10.44
N GLY A 324 -8.42 -2.76 -9.29
CA GLY A 324 -7.01 -3.13 -9.28
C GLY A 324 -6.73 -4.47 -9.99
N ASN A 325 -7.65 -5.43 -9.94
CA ASN A 325 -7.53 -6.65 -10.72
C ASN A 325 -7.60 -6.38 -12.23
N LYS A 326 -8.57 -5.59 -12.72
CA LYS A 326 -8.70 -5.27 -14.15
C LYS A 326 -7.49 -4.52 -14.69
N THR A 327 -7.00 -3.53 -13.94
CA THR A 327 -5.78 -2.80 -14.29
C THR A 327 -4.56 -3.72 -14.27
N GLY A 328 -4.44 -4.59 -13.27
CA GLY A 328 -3.37 -5.59 -13.19
C GLY A 328 -3.39 -6.62 -14.32
N ILE A 329 -4.57 -7.05 -14.77
CA ILE A 329 -4.76 -7.92 -15.95
C ILE A 329 -4.22 -7.24 -17.21
N LEU A 330 -4.63 -5.98 -17.44
CA LEU A 330 -4.18 -5.19 -18.59
C LEU A 330 -2.67 -4.97 -18.57
N LEU A 331 -2.11 -4.57 -17.42
CA LEU A 331 -0.67 -4.37 -17.25
C LEU A 331 0.11 -5.66 -17.44
N THR A 332 -0.37 -6.79 -16.91
CA THR A 332 0.27 -8.10 -17.10
C THR A 332 0.33 -8.46 -18.58
N ASN A 333 -0.79 -8.35 -19.31
CA ASN A 333 -0.80 -8.63 -20.74
C ASN A 333 0.10 -7.67 -21.53
N TYR A 334 0.01 -6.37 -21.25
CA TYR A 334 0.81 -5.37 -21.91
C TYR A 334 2.31 -5.60 -21.71
N ILE A 335 2.76 -5.71 -20.46
CA ILE A 335 4.18 -5.88 -20.13
C ILE A 335 4.73 -7.15 -20.79
N LEU A 336 4.06 -8.30 -20.63
CA LEU A 336 4.56 -9.57 -21.15
C LEU A 336 4.56 -9.60 -22.68
N SER A 337 3.46 -9.17 -23.32
CA SER A 337 3.36 -9.15 -24.79
C SER A 337 4.40 -8.23 -25.43
N ARG A 338 4.69 -7.07 -24.83
CA ARG A 338 5.66 -6.11 -25.38
C ARG A 338 7.09 -6.53 -25.09
N LEU A 339 7.38 -7.11 -23.92
CA LEU A 339 8.69 -7.70 -23.66
C LEU A 339 8.98 -8.87 -24.62
N GLU A 340 8.01 -9.73 -24.89
CA GLU A 340 8.16 -10.82 -25.86
C GLU A 340 8.40 -10.27 -27.27
N ALA A 341 7.53 -9.36 -27.74
CA ALA A 341 7.65 -8.76 -29.07
C ALA A 341 8.99 -8.04 -29.29
N ASN A 342 9.57 -7.47 -28.23
CA ASN A 342 10.86 -6.77 -28.28
C ASN A 342 12.06 -7.69 -27.99
N GLY A 343 11.84 -9.00 -27.79
CA GLY A 343 12.90 -9.97 -27.48
C GLY A 343 13.59 -9.72 -26.13
N LYS A 344 12.89 -9.09 -25.18
CA LYS A 344 13.38 -8.70 -23.86
C LYS A 344 12.76 -9.50 -22.72
N LEU A 345 11.84 -10.42 -23.01
CA LEU A 345 11.21 -11.25 -21.98
C LEU A 345 12.26 -12.19 -21.33
N PRO A 346 12.46 -12.13 -20.00
CA PRO A 346 13.41 -13.01 -19.33
C PRO A 346 13.00 -14.49 -19.42
N GLU A 347 13.96 -15.38 -19.68
CA GLU A 347 13.72 -16.83 -19.78
C GLU A 347 13.14 -17.44 -18.49
N LYS A 348 13.55 -16.90 -17.33
CA LYS A 348 13.04 -17.29 -16.00
C LYS A 348 12.31 -16.14 -15.32
N GLY A 349 11.46 -15.48 -16.09
CA GLY A 349 10.62 -14.38 -15.62
C GLY A 349 9.56 -14.84 -14.62
N VAL A 350 9.26 -13.99 -13.64
CA VAL A 350 8.13 -14.19 -12.73
C VAL A 350 7.26 -12.94 -12.61
N ILE A 351 5.96 -13.16 -12.51
CA ILE A 351 5.04 -12.19 -11.91
C ILE A 351 4.65 -12.65 -10.51
N VAL A 352 4.42 -11.71 -9.60
CA VAL A 352 4.08 -12.01 -8.20
C VAL A 352 2.78 -11.30 -7.83
N LYS A 353 1.83 -12.01 -7.24
CA LYS A 353 0.53 -11.44 -6.85
C LYS A 353 0.09 -11.92 -5.48
N SER A 354 -0.84 -11.22 -4.85
CA SER A 354 -1.37 -11.65 -3.57
C SER A 354 -2.32 -12.86 -3.74
N ILE A 355 -2.45 -13.68 -2.70
CA ILE A 355 -3.38 -14.83 -2.67
C ILE A 355 -4.86 -14.46 -2.83
N VAL A 356 -5.20 -13.17 -2.69
CA VAL A 356 -6.55 -12.59 -2.88
C VAL A 356 -6.67 -11.78 -4.18
N THR A 357 -5.62 -11.73 -5.00
CA THR A 357 -5.65 -11.18 -6.36
C THR A 357 -6.14 -12.23 -7.36
N GLY A 358 -6.88 -11.79 -8.37
CA GLY A 358 -7.52 -12.63 -9.39
C GLY A 358 -6.59 -13.60 -10.11
N ASN A 359 -7.16 -14.63 -10.74
CA ASN A 359 -6.41 -15.72 -11.40
C ASN A 359 -6.10 -15.47 -12.88
N LEU A 360 -6.84 -14.60 -13.57
CA LEU A 360 -6.59 -14.28 -14.99
C LEU A 360 -5.13 -13.82 -15.29
N PRO A 361 -4.46 -13.00 -14.46
CA PRO A 361 -3.05 -12.68 -14.65
C PRO A 361 -2.14 -13.91 -14.74
N SER A 362 -2.41 -14.96 -13.96
CA SER A 362 -1.65 -16.21 -14.03
C SER A 362 -1.86 -16.95 -15.36
N LYS A 363 -3.08 -16.90 -15.91
CA LYS A 363 -3.38 -17.47 -17.24
C LYS A 363 -2.71 -16.71 -18.37
N ILE A 364 -2.65 -15.40 -18.26
CA ILE A 364 -1.89 -14.56 -19.18
C ILE A 364 -0.39 -14.87 -19.09
N ALA A 365 0.17 -14.97 -17.88
CA ALA A 365 1.58 -15.32 -17.70
C ALA A 365 1.93 -16.69 -18.29
N GLU A 366 1.07 -17.70 -18.10
CA GLU A 366 1.21 -19.05 -18.66
C GLU A 366 1.34 -19.02 -20.20
N LYS A 367 0.56 -18.18 -20.89
CA LYS A 367 0.63 -17.99 -22.36
C LYS A 367 2.02 -17.54 -22.83
N TYR A 368 2.73 -16.73 -22.04
CA TYR A 368 4.07 -16.22 -22.36
C TYR A 368 5.19 -17.06 -21.73
N GLY A 369 4.88 -18.22 -21.14
CA GLY A 369 5.87 -19.07 -20.46
C GLY A 369 6.44 -18.44 -19.18
N VAL A 370 5.74 -17.48 -18.59
CA VAL A 370 6.13 -16.78 -17.35
C VAL A 370 5.41 -17.40 -16.16
N GLU A 371 6.14 -17.62 -15.08
CA GLU A 371 5.55 -18.16 -13.85
C GLU A 371 4.83 -17.06 -13.06
N ALA A 372 3.67 -17.40 -12.50
CA ALA A 372 2.94 -16.54 -11.57
C ALA A 372 3.01 -17.12 -10.16
N ILE A 373 3.51 -16.32 -9.21
CA ILE A 373 3.70 -16.72 -7.81
C ILE A 373 2.66 -16.01 -6.94
N ASP A 374 1.97 -16.78 -6.10
CA ASP A 374 1.05 -16.24 -5.08
C ASP A 374 1.78 -16.06 -3.74
N VAL A 375 1.61 -14.90 -3.12
CA VAL A 375 2.17 -14.56 -1.79
C VAL A 375 1.08 -13.99 -0.87
N LEU A 376 1.35 -13.89 0.43
CA LEU A 376 0.40 -13.27 1.36
C LEU A 376 0.15 -11.79 1.02
N THR A 377 -1.02 -11.29 1.41
CA THR A 377 -1.36 -9.84 1.32
C THR A 377 -0.31 -8.97 2.01
N GLY A 378 0.05 -7.85 1.39
CA GLY A 378 1.07 -6.91 1.81
C GLY A 378 2.25 -6.92 0.82
N PHE A 379 2.53 -5.76 0.21
CA PHE A 379 3.56 -5.64 -0.84
C PHE A 379 4.99 -6.03 -0.42
N LYS A 380 5.29 -6.05 0.88
CA LYS A 380 6.53 -6.64 1.39
C LYS A 380 6.70 -8.11 0.98
N ASN A 381 5.60 -8.88 0.94
CA ASN A 381 5.63 -10.27 0.49
C ASN A 381 5.72 -10.37 -1.04
N ILE A 382 5.29 -9.35 -1.78
CA ILE A 382 5.43 -9.30 -3.26
C ILE A 382 6.91 -9.21 -3.65
N TYR A 383 7.72 -8.47 -2.87
CA TYR A 383 9.15 -8.37 -3.11
C TYR A 383 10.03 -9.33 -2.32
N GLU A 384 9.50 -10.07 -1.34
CA GLU A 384 10.27 -11.12 -0.66
C GLU A 384 10.90 -12.09 -1.69
N PRO A 385 10.19 -12.58 -2.72
CA PRO A 385 10.82 -13.33 -3.81
C PRO A 385 11.90 -12.55 -4.57
N ALA A 386 11.65 -11.27 -4.90
CA ALA A 386 12.61 -10.44 -5.62
C ALA A 386 13.92 -10.23 -4.84
N ASN A 387 13.84 -10.07 -3.52
CA ASN A 387 15.00 -9.97 -2.64
C ASN A 387 15.81 -11.28 -2.66
N ILE A 388 15.13 -12.43 -2.59
CA ILE A 388 15.78 -13.74 -2.72
C ILE A 388 16.43 -13.92 -4.10
N TYR A 389 15.77 -13.46 -5.16
CA TYR A 389 16.28 -13.59 -6.53
C TYR A 389 17.44 -12.65 -6.83
N ASP A 390 17.55 -11.49 -6.15
CA ASP A 390 18.72 -10.62 -6.23
C ASP A 390 19.98 -11.33 -5.73
N GLU A 391 19.88 -12.25 -4.78
CA GLU A 391 21.02 -13.04 -4.27
C GLU A 391 21.26 -14.31 -5.08
N THR A 392 20.21 -15.11 -5.26
CA THR A 392 20.29 -16.45 -5.86
C THR A 392 20.43 -16.43 -7.37
N LYS A 393 19.96 -15.37 -8.02
CA LYS A 393 19.87 -15.23 -9.50
C LYS A 393 19.06 -16.34 -10.18
N GLU A 394 18.20 -17.04 -9.44
CA GLU A 394 17.43 -18.17 -9.98
C GLU A 394 16.31 -17.75 -10.93
N LYS A 395 15.69 -16.59 -10.67
CA LYS A 395 14.57 -16.02 -11.44
C LYS A 395 14.73 -14.51 -11.58
N THR A 396 13.93 -13.91 -12.46
CA THR A 396 13.90 -12.44 -12.66
C THR A 396 12.50 -11.93 -12.35
N PHE A 397 12.37 -11.07 -11.34
CA PHE A 397 11.13 -10.35 -11.05
C PHE A 397 10.78 -9.41 -12.22
N ILE A 398 9.59 -9.60 -12.80
CA ILE A 398 9.08 -8.75 -13.88
C ILE A 398 8.08 -7.74 -13.32
N PHE A 399 7.00 -8.23 -12.72
CA PHE A 399 5.86 -7.42 -12.31
C PHE A 399 5.24 -7.98 -11.03
N GLY A 400 4.90 -7.10 -10.11
CA GLY A 400 4.20 -7.46 -8.88
C GLY A 400 3.01 -6.56 -8.64
N PHE A 401 1.89 -7.12 -8.20
CA PHE A 401 0.72 -6.31 -7.88
C PHE A 401 -0.24 -6.92 -6.85
N GLU A 402 -1.04 -6.03 -6.25
CA GLU A 402 -2.17 -6.36 -5.38
C GLU A 402 -3.46 -5.81 -5.97
N GLU A 403 -4.58 -6.49 -5.71
CA GLU A 403 -5.92 -6.07 -6.14
C GLU A 403 -6.33 -4.71 -5.56
N SER A 404 -5.72 -4.30 -4.46
CA SER A 404 -5.88 -2.98 -3.83
C SER A 404 -5.03 -1.91 -4.52
N ILE A 405 -5.08 -1.90 -5.86
CA ILE A 405 -4.50 -0.88 -6.77
C ILE A 405 -3.02 -0.52 -6.56
N GLY A 406 -2.23 -1.50 -6.11
CA GLY A 406 -0.80 -1.35 -5.90
C GLY A 406 -0.03 -2.17 -6.93
N TYR A 407 0.83 -1.53 -7.72
CA TYR A 407 1.61 -2.19 -8.75
C TYR A 407 3.07 -1.77 -8.69
N SER A 408 3.92 -2.64 -9.21
CA SER A 408 5.30 -2.30 -9.51
C SER A 408 5.82 -3.14 -10.66
N TYR A 409 6.38 -2.46 -11.65
CA TYR A 409 7.09 -3.06 -12.76
C TYR A 409 8.59 -2.84 -12.59
N GLY A 410 9.35 -3.93 -12.71
CA GLY A 410 10.79 -3.94 -12.43
C GLY A 410 11.12 -3.91 -10.94
N ALA A 411 12.42 -3.77 -10.66
CA ALA A 411 13.00 -4.07 -9.36
C ALA A 411 13.92 -2.94 -8.84
N HIS A 412 13.79 -1.72 -9.34
CA HIS A 412 14.53 -0.56 -8.85
C HIS A 412 13.98 -0.03 -7.51
N VAL A 413 12.69 -0.26 -7.27
CA VAL A 413 11.96 0.01 -6.01
C VAL A 413 11.56 -1.34 -5.39
N ARG A 414 11.32 -1.35 -4.07
CA ARG A 414 10.93 -2.51 -3.25
C ARG A 414 9.65 -2.26 -2.43
N ASP A 415 8.85 -1.31 -2.88
CA ASP A 415 7.45 -1.12 -2.50
C ASP A 415 6.60 -0.86 -3.76
N LYS A 416 5.29 -0.65 -3.58
CA LYS A 416 4.44 -0.17 -4.66
C LYS A 416 4.94 1.18 -5.16
N ASP A 417 4.79 1.41 -6.44
CA ASP A 417 5.27 2.64 -7.06
C ASP A 417 4.22 3.20 -8.02
N ALA A 418 3.45 4.16 -7.53
CA ALA A 418 2.43 4.81 -8.35
C ALA A 418 3.04 5.68 -9.46
N VAL A 419 4.25 6.21 -9.29
CA VAL A 419 4.87 7.07 -10.32
C VAL A 419 5.22 6.24 -11.55
N SER A 420 5.92 5.11 -11.35
CA SER A 420 6.21 4.19 -12.45
C SER A 420 4.94 3.52 -12.97
N SER A 421 3.99 3.17 -12.10
CA SER A 421 2.70 2.60 -12.53
C SER A 421 1.91 3.54 -13.43
N ILE A 422 1.80 4.83 -13.09
CA ILE A 422 1.13 5.83 -13.93
C ILE A 422 1.84 5.99 -15.28
N MET A 423 3.18 5.99 -15.28
CA MET A 423 3.94 6.01 -16.53
C MET A 423 3.61 4.79 -17.40
N MET A 424 3.60 3.60 -16.82
CA MET A 424 3.30 2.35 -17.53
C MET A 424 1.85 2.28 -18.01
N ILE A 425 0.91 2.78 -17.23
CA ILE A 425 -0.51 2.84 -17.62
C ILE A 425 -0.71 3.83 -18.76
N ALA A 426 -0.08 5.01 -18.72
CA ALA A 426 -0.11 5.98 -19.81
C ALA A 426 0.47 5.39 -21.11
N GLU A 427 1.61 4.71 -21.02
CA GLU A 427 2.24 4.01 -22.14
C GLU A 427 1.33 2.92 -22.72
N MET A 428 0.75 2.08 -21.86
CA MET A 428 -0.20 1.03 -22.24
C MET A 428 -1.44 1.59 -22.95
N ALA A 429 -2.07 2.62 -22.38
CA ALA A 429 -3.23 3.27 -22.97
C ALA A 429 -2.89 3.90 -24.32
N ALA A 430 -1.75 4.59 -24.41
CA ALA A 430 -1.27 5.21 -25.65
C ALA A 430 -0.92 4.18 -26.74
N PHE A 431 -0.35 3.03 -26.35
CA PHE A 431 -0.04 1.93 -27.26
C PHE A 431 -1.30 1.34 -27.91
N TYR A 432 -2.35 1.09 -27.12
CA TYR A 432 -3.61 0.57 -27.63
C TYR A 432 -4.42 1.63 -28.37
N LYS A 433 -4.38 2.89 -27.93
CA LYS A 433 -5.00 4.01 -28.65
C LYS A 433 -4.44 4.14 -30.07
N LYS A 434 -3.13 3.98 -30.26
CA LYS A 434 -2.49 3.97 -31.58
C LYS A 434 -3.03 2.88 -32.51
N GLN A 435 -3.57 1.80 -31.95
CA GLN A 435 -4.22 0.71 -32.68
C GLN A 435 -5.73 0.91 -32.84
N GLY A 436 -6.28 2.05 -32.40
CA GLY A 436 -7.70 2.35 -32.43
C GLY A 436 -8.51 1.62 -31.36
N LYS A 437 -7.88 1.19 -30.25
CA LYS A 437 -8.52 0.48 -29.14
C LYS A 437 -8.47 1.27 -27.85
N THR A 438 -9.53 1.19 -27.06
CA THR A 438 -9.55 1.59 -25.65
C THR A 438 -9.03 0.45 -24.77
N LEU A 439 -8.72 0.73 -23.51
CA LEU A 439 -8.40 -0.33 -22.55
C LEU A 439 -9.61 -1.23 -22.23
N LEU A 440 -10.84 -0.74 -22.42
CA LEU A 440 -12.05 -1.55 -22.29
C LEU A 440 -12.15 -2.59 -23.41
N ASP A 441 -11.81 -2.20 -24.65
CA ASP A 441 -11.76 -3.13 -25.78
C ASP A 441 -10.75 -4.25 -25.54
N VAL A 442 -9.55 -3.89 -25.08
CA VAL A 442 -8.50 -4.86 -24.75
C VAL A 442 -8.91 -5.78 -23.60
N LEU A 443 -9.59 -5.26 -22.59
CA LEU A 443 -10.09 -6.07 -21.48
C LEU A 443 -11.13 -7.09 -21.97
N ASN A 444 -12.04 -6.68 -22.86
CA ASN A 444 -13.03 -7.57 -23.46
C ASN A 444 -12.37 -8.64 -24.34
N GLU A 445 -11.35 -8.28 -25.14
CA GLU A 445 -10.57 -9.25 -25.93
C GLU A 445 -9.89 -10.30 -25.04
N LEU A 446 -9.38 -9.90 -23.88
CA LEU A 446 -8.80 -10.84 -22.90
C LEU A 446 -9.87 -11.75 -22.28
N TYR A 447 -11.08 -11.26 -22.05
CA TYR A 447 -12.18 -12.12 -21.60
C TYR A 447 -12.66 -13.08 -22.69
N ASP A 448 -12.67 -12.66 -23.96
CA ASP A 448 -12.98 -13.55 -25.08
C ASP A 448 -11.92 -14.66 -25.24
N GLU A 449 -10.65 -14.36 -24.95
CA GLU A 449 -9.55 -15.33 -25.03
C GLU A 449 -9.50 -16.29 -23.83
N PHE A 450 -9.70 -15.79 -22.61
CA PHE A 450 -9.44 -16.54 -21.37
C PHE A 450 -10.67 -16.86 -20.52
N ASP A 451 -11.86 -16.59 -21.03
CA ASP A 451 -13.14 -16.53 -20.32
C ASP A 451 -13.30 -15.28 -19.43
N TYR A 452 -14.52 -14.99 -19.02
CA TYR A 452 -14.86 -13.85 -18.16
C TYR A 452 -14.52 -14.14 -16.69
N TYR A 453 -13.99 -13.11 -16.02
CA TYR A 453 -13.67 -13.16 -14.60
C TYR A 453 -14.35 -12.02 -13.84
N GLY A 454 -15.42 -12.35 -13.11
CA GLY A 454 -16.12 -11.42 -12.24
C GLY A 454 -15.44 -11.32 -10.87
N GLU A 455 -15.59 -10.18 -10.20
CA GLU A 455 -15.00 -9.95 -8.88
C GLU A 455 -15.89 -9.12 -7.96
N ARG A 456 -15.77 -9.34 -6.65
CA ARG A 456 -16.39 -8.50 -5.63
C ARG A 456 -15.61 -8.54 -4.32
N LEU A 457 -15.32 -7.36 -3.77
CA LEU A 457 -14.75 -7.20 -2.43
C LEU A 457 -15.80 -6.62 -1.49
N ILE A 458 -16.03 -7.30 -0.37
CA ILE A 458 -16.90 -6.85 0.70
C ILE A 458 -16.07 -6.63 1.96
N SER A 459 -16.34 -5.52 2.63
CA SER A 459 -15.67 -5.05 3.83
C SER A 459 -16.71 -4.85 4.94
N ILE A 460 -16.72 -5.72 5.95
CA ILE A 460 -17.70 -5.71 7.03
C ILE A 460 -17.01 -5.21 8.30
N VAL A 461 -17.45 -4.06 8.82
CA VAL A 461 -16.98 -3.51 10.09
C VAL A 461 -17.88 -4.03 11.20
N LEU A 462 -17.29 -4.58 12.26
CA LEU A 462 -17.97 -5.12 13.42
C LEU A 462 -17.46 -4.35 14.65
N GLU A 463 -18.03 -3.18 14.92
CA GLU A 463 -17.53 -2.26 15.96
C GLU A 463 -17.68 -2.81 17.39
N GLY A 464 -16.87 -2.29 18.32
CA GLY A 464 -16.91 -2.59 19.75
C GLY A 464 -16.02 -3.76 20.21
N LEU A 465 -15.87 -3.91 21.53
CA LEU A 465 -15.09 -4.99 22.17
C LEU A 465 -15.57 -6.39 21.74
N ASP A 466 -16.87 -6.54 21.47
CA ASP A 466 -17.47 -7.79 20.99
C ASP A 466 -17.11 -8.12 19.53
N GLY A 467 -16.67 -7.13 18.75
CA GLY A 467 -16.37 -7.25 17.32
C GLY A 467 -15.24 -8.22 17.02
N GLN A 468 -14.12 -8.13 17.74
CA GLN A 468 -12.99 -9.05 17.56
C GLN A 468 -13.34 -10.48 17.98
N ALA A 469 -14.11 -10.62 19.07
CA ALA A 469 -14.59 -11.93 19.51
C ALA A 469 -15.55 -12.55 18.48
N LEU A 470 -16.43 -11.74 17.88
CA LEU A 470 -17.32 -12.17 16.79
C LEU A 470 -16.55 -12.58 15.54
N ILE A 471 -15.55 -11.80 15.11
CA ILE A 471 -14.66 -12.14 14.00
C ILE A 471 -13.96 -13.49 14.23
N LYS A 472 -13.47 -13.73 15.45
CA LYS A 472 -12.87 -15.00 15.81
C LYS A 472 -13.86 -16.16 15.63
N ARG A 473 -15.09 -16.02 16.13
CA ARG A 473 -16.16 -17.03 15.95
C ARG A 473 -16.50 -17.26 14.48
N ILE A 474 -16.56 -16.19 13.68
CA ILE A 474 -16.80 -16.30 12.23
C ILE A 474 -15.70 -17.14 11.57
N MET A 475 -14.42 -16.84 11.84
CA MET A 475 -13.30 -17.59 11.27
C MET A 475 -13.27 -19.05 11.72
N GLU A 476 -13.62 -19.33 12.98
CA GLU A 476 -13.77 -20.69 13.50
C GLU A 476 -14.91 -21.45 12.79
N ASP A 477 -16.07 -20.82 12.59
CA ASP A 477 -17.20 -21.45 11.90
C ASP A 477 -16.90 -21.71 10.41
N TYR A 478 -16.26 -20.78 9.71
CA TYR A 478 -15.83 -20.99 8.33
C TYR A 478 -14.87 -22.18 8.20
N ARG A 479 -13.88 -22.25 9.08
CA ARG A 479 -12.88 -23.31 9.11
C ARG A 479 -13.50 -24.69 9.42
N ALA A 480 -14.45 -24.74 10.34
CA ALA A 480 -15.11 -26.00 10.74
C ALA A 480 -16.21 -26.45 9.77
N ASN A 481 -16.94 -25.50 9.19
CA ASN A 481 -18.16 -25.74 8.41
C ASN A 481 -18.05 -25.10 7.01
N PRO A 482 -17.20 -25.63 6.11
CA PRO A 482 -17.04 -25.09 4.76
C PRO A 482 -18.34 -25.24 3.95
N ILE A 483 -18.65 -24.23 3.13
CA ILE A 483 -19.78 -24.26 2.19
C ILE A 483 -19.41 -25.20 1.05
N LYS A 484 -20.07 -26.37 0.96
CA LYS A 484 -19.70 -27.43 0.01
C LYS A 484 -20.22 -27.21 -1.41
N GLU A 485 -21.36 -26.53 -1.55
CA GLU A 485 -22.04 -26.30 -2.83
C GLU A 485 -22.66 -24.90 -2.80
N ILE A 486 -22.55 -24.17 -3.92
CA ILE A 486 -23.19 -22.87 -4.14
C ILE A 486 -23.79 -22.91 -5.54
N GLY A 487 -25.11 -22.83 -5.68
CA GLY A 487 -25.74 -23.04 -6.99
C GLY A 487 -25.32 -24.38 -7.60
N ASP A 488 -24.71 -24.32 -8.78
CA ASP A 488 -24.23 -25.50 -9.52
C ASP A 488 -22.74 -25.83 -9.29
N ILE A 489 -21.99 -25.00 -8.55
CA ILE A 489 -20.55 -25.18 -8.34
C ILE A 489 -20.25 -25.92 -7.03
N LYS A 490 -19.22 -26.77 -7.05
CA LYS A 490 -18.85 -27.64 -5.92
C LYS A 490 -17.46 -27.33 -5.40
N LEU A 491 -17.33 -27.27 -4.08
CA LEU A 491 -16.07 -27.02 -3.40
C LEU A 491 -15.08 -28.17 -3.69
N THR A 492 -13.91 -27.83 -4.22
CA THR A 492 -12.83 -28.80 -4.52
C THR A 492 -11.65 -28.66 -3.58
N GLN A 493 -11.41 -27.46 -3.06
CA GLN A 493 -10.27 -27.20 -2.18
C GLN A 493 -10.61 -26.14 -1.14
N VAL A 494 -10.15 -26.36 0.08
CA VAL A 494 -10.01 -25.34 1.11
C VAL A 494 -8.52 -25.19 1.39
N VAL A 495 -8.03 -23.96 1.39
CA VAL A 495 -6.67 -23.62 1.81
C VAL A 495 -6.78 -22.78 3.07
N ASP A 496 -6.29 -23.32 4.18
CA ASP A 496 -6.19 -22.63 5.46
C ASP A 496 -4.75 -22.18 5.67
N TYR A 497 -4.45 -20.92 5.35
CA TYR A 497 -3.10 -20.38 5.46
C TYR A 497 -2.59 -20.35 6.90
N GLN A 498 -3.43 -20.61 7.91
CA GLN A 498 -3.02 -20.70 9.30
C GLN A 498 -2.56 -22.10 9.69
N ASN A 499 -3.17 -23.14 9.11
CA ASN A 499 -2.97 -24.52 9.56
C ASN A 499 -2.29 -25.40 8.50
N ASP A 500 -2.47 -25.11 7.21
CA ASP A 500 -1.91 -25.90 6.12
C ASP A 500 -0.44 -25.54 5.83
N GLU A 501 0.32 -26.50 5.32
CA GLU A 501 1.69 -26.29 4.84
C GLU A 501 1.67 -25.75 3.41
N THR A 502 1.50 -24.43 3.28
CA THR A 502 1.42 -23.74 1.98
C THR A 502 2.77 -23.29 1.44
N GLY A 503 3.83 -23.35 2.25
CA GLY A 503 5.12 -22.73 1.96
C GLY A 503 5.15 -21.22 2.22
N LEU A 504 4.02 -20.60 2.58
CA LEU A 504 3.93 -19.21 3.04
C LEU A 504 3.90 -19.14 4.57
N ARG A 505 4.20 -17.95 5.12
CA ARG A 505 4.02 -17.68 6.55
C ARG A 505 2.57 -17.95 6.97
N LYS A 506 2.38 -18.34 8.23
CA LYS A 506 1.02 -18.62 8.71
C LYS A 506 0.21 -17.32 8.79
N SER A 507 -1.03 -17.35 8.30
CA SER A 507 -1.94 -16.20 8.34
C SER A 507 -3.39 -16.66 8.49
N ASN A 508 -4.21 -15.94 9.27
CA ASN A 508 -5.62 -16.29 9.48
C ASN A 508 -6.45 -15.95 8.24
N VAL A 509 -6.27 -16.70 7.16
CA VAL A 509 -6.91 -16.54 5.87
C VAL A 509 -7.43 -17.89 5.41
N LEU A 510 -8.67 -17.92 4.92
CA LEU A 510 -9.31 -19.13 4.39
C LEU A 510 -9.70 -18.88 2.93
N LYS A 511 -9.18 -19.69 2.01
CA LYS A 511 -9.54 -19.68 0.57
C LYS A 511 -10.33 -20.93 0.22
N TYR A 512 -11.44 -20.74 -0.48
CA TYR A 512 -12.34 -21.81 -0.92
C TYR A 512 -12.40 -21.80 -2.44
N VAL A 513 -11.96 -22.88 -3.07
CA VAL A 513 -11.90 -23.02 -4.54
C VAL A 513 -12.93 -24.05 -4.98
N TYR A 514 -13.65 -23.71 -6.05
CA TYR A 514 -14.71 -24.53 -6.63
C TYR A 514 -14.24 -25.19 -7.94
N ASP A 515 -14.99 -26.19 -8.40
CA ASP A 515 -14.67 -27.04 -9.55
C ASP A 515 -14.60 -26.31 -10.90
N ASP A 516 -15.26 -25.17 -11.02
CA ASP A 516 -15.20 -24.28 -12.19
C ASP A 516 -14.05 -23.26 -12.13
N GLY A 517 -13.25 -23.27 -11.06
CA GLY A 517 -12.17 -22.31 -10.82
C GLY A 517 -12.59 -21.02 -10.11
N SER A 518 -13.87 -20.83 -9.83
CA SER A 518 -14.37 -19.74 -8.97
C SER A 518 -13.89 -19.94 -7.54
N TRP A 519 -13.74 -18.84 -6.79
CA TRP A 519 -13.30 -18.91 -5.40
C TRP A 519 -13.78 -17.74 -4.56
N TYR A 520 -13.76 -17.91 -3.24
CA TYR A 520 -13.83 -16.80 -2.31
C TYR A 520 -12.79 -16.92 -1.19
N VAL A 521 -12.40 -15.79 -0.61
CA VAL A 521 -11.49 -15.71 0.54
C VAL A 521 -12.14 -14.94 1.67
N VAL A 522 -12.02 -15.47 2.89
CA VAL A 522 -12.38 -14.77 4.13
C VAL A 522 -11.11 -14.44 4.91
N ARG A 523 -10.95 -13.15 5.26
CA ARG A 523 -9.77 -12.63 5.95
C ARG A 523 -10.16 -11.54 6.96
N PRO A 524 -9.84 -11.67 8.25
CA PRO A 524 -9.96 -10.60 9.21
C PRO A 524 -8.86 -9.55 9.00
N SER A 525 -9.14 -8.31 9.40
CA SER A 525 -8.14 -7.27 9.54
C SER A 525 -7.33 -7.51 10.81
N GLY A 526 -6.02 -7.28 10.75
CA GLY A 526 -5.14 -7.42 11.92
C GLY A 526 -5.19 -6.23 12.88
N THR A 527 -5.61 -5.06 12.40
CA THR A 527 -5.54 -3.79 13.15
C THR A 527 -6.90 -3.17 13.42
N GLU A 528 -7.94 -3.59 12.69
CA GLU A 528 -9.30 -3.05 12.80
C GLU A 528 -10.28 -4.20 13.07
N PRO A 529 -11.40 -3.98 13.76
CA PRO A 529 -12.43 -5.00 13.94
C PRO A 529 -13.28 -5.13 12.67
N LYS A 530 -12.63 -5.62 11.62
CA LYS A 530 -13.16 -5.71 10.26
C LYS A 530 -12.85 -7.07 9.67
N ILE A 531 -13.78 -7.64 8.92
CA ILE A 531 -13.57 -8.86 8.12
C ILE A 531 -13.85 -8.59 6.65
N LYS A 532 -13.02 -9.14 5.77
CA LYS A 532 -13.12 -8.99 4.32
C LYS A 532 -13.53 -10.31 3.67
N LEU A 533 -14.43 -10.21 2.70
CA LEU A 533 -14.85 -11.30 1.82
C LEU A 533 -14.49 -10.91 0.39
N TYR A 534 -13.55 -11.65 -0.19
CA TYR A 534 -13.13 -11.52 -1.58
C TYR A 534 -13.83 -12.61 -2.39
N ILE A 535 -14.42 -12.26 -3.52
CA ILE A 535 -15.15 -13.20 -4.37
C ILE A 535 -14.63 -13.05 -5.80
N TYR A 536 -14.37 -14.19 -6.44
CA TYR A 536 -13.93 -14.27 -7.82
C TYR A 536 -14.72 -15.37 -8.52
N SER A 537 -15.24 -15.07 -9.70
CA SER A 537 -16.01 -16.02 -10.52
C SER A 537 -15.32 -16.26 -11.85
N VAL A 538 -15.51 -17.44 -12.42
CA VAL A 538 -15.12 -17.78 -13.78
C VAL A 538 -16.38 -18.12 -14.57
N ALA A 539 -16.59 -17.51 -15.72
CA ALA A 539 -17.77 -17.74 -16.55
C ALA A 539 -17.49 -17.45 -18.04
N LYS A 540 -18.40 -17.84 -18.93
CA LYS A 540 -18.26 -17.58 -20.38
C LYS A 540 -18.58 -16.15 -20.79
N ASP A 541 -19.35 -15.45 -19.96
CA ASP A 541 -19.78 -14.08 -20.23
C ASP A 541 -20.04 -13.34 -18.91
N VAL A 542 -20.24 -12.04 -19.03
CA VAL A 542 -20.45 -11.10 -17.92
C VAL A 542 -21.69 -11.48 -17.10
N GLU A 543 -22.81 -11.79 -17.76
CA GLU A 543 -24.09 -12.08 -17.09
C GLU A 543 -23.99 -13.33 -16.21
N ALA A 544 -23.40 -14.41 -16.73
CA ALA A 544 -23.17 -15.63 -15.98
C ALA A 544 -22.16 -15.43 -14.83
N GLY A 545 -21.13 -14.61 -15.05
CA GLY A 545 -20.14 -14.27 -14.02
C GLY A 545 -20.75 -13.47 -12.88
N ASP A 546 -21.46 -12.39 -13.19
CA ASP A 546 -22.10 -11.52 -12.19
C ASP A 546 -23.17 -12.26 -11.38
N LYS A 547 -23.98 -13.10 -12.04
CA LYS A 547 -24.93 -13.97 -11.35
C LYS A 547 -24.23 -14.89 -10.34
N LYS A 548 -23.08 -15.48 -10.73
CA LYS A 548 -22.31 -16.36 -9.86
C LYS A 548 -21.66 -15.61 -8.69
N ILE A 549 -21.16 -14.39 -8.93
CA ILE A 549 -20.71 -13.50 -7.86
C ILE A 549 -21.84 -13.25 -6.85
N ASP A 550 -23.05 -12.96 -7.33
CA ASP A 550 -24.21 -12.76 -6.46
C ASP A 550 -24.56 -14.00 -5.65
N GLU A 551 -24.56 -15.18 -6.26
CA GLU A 551 -24.83 -16.45 -5.55
C GLU A 551 -23.78 -16.73 -4.47
N ILE A 552 -22.49 -16.59 -4.78
CA ILE A 552 -21.41 -16.76 -3.80
C ILE A 552 -21.54 -15.72 -2.68
N PHE A 553 -21.80 -14.46 -3.03
CA PHE A 553 -21.99 -13.38 -2.08
C PHE A 553 -23.14 -13.70 -1.12
N GLN A 554 -24.31 -14.08 -1.62
CA GLN A 554 -25.47 -14.36 -0.77
C GLN A 554 -25.20 -15.47 0.24
N VAL A 555 -24.55 -16.56 -0.18
CA VAL A 555 -24.29 -17.70 0.72
C VAL A 555 -23.16 -17.39 1.71
N ALA A 556 -22.03 -16.87 1.24
CA ALA A 556 -20.90 -16.56 2.10
C ALA A 556 -21.22 -15.39 3.05
N HIS A 557 -21.74 -14.28 2.53
CA HIS A 557 -22.09 -13.15 3.38
C HIS A 557 -23.14 -13.52 4.44
N LYS A 558 -24.18 -14.29 4.07
CA LYS A 558 -25.17 -14.76 5.05
C LYS A 558 -24.53 -15.58 6.17
N LYS A 559 -23.58 -16.46 5.86
CA LYS A 559 -22.85 -17.24 6.87
C LYS A 559 -22.11 -16.33 7.86
N ILE A 560 -21.50 -15.23 7.40
CA ILE A 560 -20.90 -14.23 8.31
C ILE A 560 -21.95 -13.64 9.25
N MET A 561 -23.12 -13.26 8.70
CA MET A 561 -24.19 -12.59 9.46
C MET A 561 -24.96 -13.52 10.42
N ASP A 562 -24.95 -14.83 10.17
CA ASP A 562 -25.65 -15.83 11.00
C ASP A 562 -24.85 -16.23 12.26
N VAL A 563 -23.55 -15.93 12.31
CA VAL A 563 -22.71 -16.15 13.50
C VAL A 563 -23.04 -15.08 14.54
N LYS A 564 -23.38 -15.52 15.76
CA LYS A 564 -23.73 -14.65 16.89
C LYS A 564 -22.58 -14.50 17.86
#